data_AF-A0A139Q0I2-F1
#
_entry.id   AF-A0A139Q0I2-F1
#
_cell.length_a   1.000
_cell.length_b   1.000
_cell.length_c   1.000
_cell.angle_alpha   90.00
_cell.angle_beta   90.00
_cell.angle_gamma   90.00
#
_symmetry.space_group_name_H-M   'P 1'
#
loop_
_entity.id
_entity.type
_entity.pdbx_description
1 polymer ?
#
loop_
_entity_poly.entity_id
_entity_poly.type
_entity_poly.pdbx_seq_one_letter_code
_entity_poly.pdbx_strand_id
1 'polypeptide(L)'
;MTRFIQNITIENRQVDRENLFAIGYCPEIAKHLLCVHISWIAGYDRYYELDEGDRALFEINREIFLKKYEKEIKAHLTERLIGAGALRDYDFRCLPDDILESLDKYPPFEGYVYQDGLLCPRIKIEDRYFNLPPIYDKEYR
;
A
#
# COMPACT_ATOMS: atom_id res chain seq x y z
N MET A 1 -16.26 -8.71 1.83
CA MET A 1 -17.08 -7.47 1.75
C MET A 1 -16.24 -6.42 1.04
N THR A 2 -16.76 -5.84 -0.02
CA THR A 2 -16.06 -4.83 -0.82
C THR A 2 -16.44 -3.44 -0.33
N ARG A 3 -15.46 -2.60 0.04
CA ARG A 3 -15.70 -1.25 0.56
C ARG A 3 -14.95 -0.21 -0.26
N PHE A 4 -15.64 0.83 -0.72
CA PHE A 4 -15.00 1.99 -1.33
C PHE A 4 -14.45 2.94 -0.27
N ILE A 5 -13.22 3.41 -0.47
CA ILE A 5 -12.46 4.23 0.44
C ILE A 5 -11.86 5.39 -0.35
N GLN A 6 -12.33 6.62 -0.11
CA GLN A 6 -11.86 7.78 -0.86
C GLN A 6 -10.38 8.09 -0.58
N ASN A 7 -10.00 8.08 0.70
CA ASN A 7 -8.67 8.38 1.18
C ASN A 7 -8.31 7.43 2.32
N ILE A 8 -7.03 7.08 2.42
CA ILE A 8 -6.50 6.33 3.56
C ILE A 8 -6.08 7.32 4.65
N THR A 9 -6.57 7.11 5.86
CA THR A 9 -6.15 7.88 7.03
C THR A 9 -5.39 6.97 7.99
N ILE A 10 -4.40 7.54 8.68
CA ILE A 10 -3.60 6.81 9.66
C ILE A 10 -3.64 7.56 10.99
N GLU A 11 -4.30 6.96 11.97
CA GLU A 11 -4.46 7.48 13.31
C GLU A 11 -3.37 6.96 14.25
N ASN A 12 -3.14 7.68 15.36
CA ASN A 12 -2.23 7.28 16.43
C ASN A 12 -0.81 6.92 15.93
N ARG A 13 -0.28 7.73 15.01
CA ARG A 13 0.99 7.50 14.31
C ARG A 13 2.18 7.52 15.27
N GLN A 14 3.04 6.52 15.16
CA GLN A 14 4.41 6.57 15.68
C GLN A 14 5.36 6.63 14.50
N VAL A 15 6.25 7.62 14.48
CA VAL A 15 7.07 7.92 13.30
C VAL A 15 8.52 7.58 13.59
N ASP A 16 9.15 6.83 12.68
CA ASP A 16 10.58 6.66 12.59
C ASP A 16 11.10 7.49 11.41
N ARG A 17 11.72 8.63 11.73
CA ARG A 17 12.27 9.54 10.71
C ARG A 17 13.58 9.05 10.12
N GLU A 18 14.34 8.22 10.85
CA GLU A 18 15.62 7.71 10.39
C GLU A 18 15.41 6.65 9.30
N ASN A 19 14.41 5.79 9.51
CA ASN A 19 14.04 4.73 8.58
C ASN A 19 12.86 5.11 7.66
N LEU A 20 12.42 6.37 7.69
CA LEU A 20 11.37 6.94 6.83
C LEU A 20 10.06 6.12 6.84
N PHE A 21 9.56 5.74 8.01
CA PHE A 21 8.26 5.07 8.12
C PHE A 21 7.43 5.59 9.29
N ALA A 22 6.15 5.24 9.29
CA ALA A 22 5.27 5.39 10.45
C ALA A 22 4.47 4.10 10.67
N ILE A 23 4.16 3.78 11.92
CA ILE A 23 3.15 2.78 12.26
C ILE A 23 1.89 3.49 12.75
N GLY A 24 0.71 2.97 12.43
CA GLY A 24 -0.55 3.56 12.91
C GLY A 24 -1.77 2.73 12.54
N TYR A 25 -2.95 3.19 12.95
CA TYR A 25 -4.20 2.49 12.73
C TYR A 25 -4.98 3.12 11.58
N CYS A 26 -5.46 2.30 10.65
CA CYS A 26 -6.30 2.70 9.53
C CYS A 26 -7.76 2.33 9.83
N PRO A 27 -8.62 3.30 10.17
CA PRO A 27 -10.00 3.03 10.58
C PRO A 27 -10.87 2.53 9.41
N GLU A 28 -10.51 2.84 8.16
CA GLU A 28 -11.30 2.44 6.99
C GLU A 28 -11.27 0.92 6.74
N ILE A 29 -10.18 0.26 7.12
CA ILE A 29 -10.01 -1.20 7.01
C ILE A 29 -9.81 -1.91 8.36
N ALA A 30 -9.84 -1.14 9.45
CA ALA A 30 -9.65 -1.60 10.82
C ALA A 30 -8.35 -2.38 11.07
N LYS A 31 -7.23 -1.94 10.47
CA LYS A 31 -5.91 -2.59 10.61
C LYS A 31 -4.82 -1.65 11.09
N HIS A 32 -3.82 -2.21 11.77
CA HIS A 32 -2.56 -1.52 12.01
C HIS A 32 -1.66 -1.68 10.78
N LEU A 33 -1.05 -0.58 10.34
CA LEU A 33 -0.25 -0.51 9.13
C LEU A 33 1.14 0.02 9.43
N LEU A 34 2.12 -0.54 8.73
CA LEU A 34 3.43 0.04 8.51
C LEU A 34 3.36 0.88 7.22
N CYS A 35 3.50 2.18 7.37
CA CYS A 35 3.47 3.18 6.30
C CYS A 35 4.90 3.59 5.97
N VAL A 36 5.48 3.03 4.90
CA VAL A 36 6.86 3.32 4.49
C VAL A 36 6.84 4.44 3.47
N HIS A 37 7.57 5.52 3.75
CA HIS A 37 7.63 6.67 2.87
C HIS A 37 8.60 6.43 1.71
N ILE A 38 8.09 6.58 0.50
CA ILE A 38 8.86 6.48 -0.74
C ILE A 38 9.20 7.89 -1.23
N SER A 39 10.45 8.27 -1.00
CA SER A 39 11.03 9.54 -1.45
C SER A 39 11.23 9.54 -2.99
N TRP A 40 10.14 9.73 -3.73
CA TRP A 40 10.15 10.01 -5.17
C TRP A 40 9.72 11.47 -5.44
N ILE A 41 9.54 11.87 -6.71
CA ILE A 41 9.27 13.26 -7.15
C ILE A 41 8.21 14.01 -6.31
N ALA A 42 7.16 13.32 -5.83
CA ALA A 42 6.12 13.92 -4.98
C ALA A 42 6.03 13.29 -3.57
N GLY A 43 6.81 12.26 -3.26
CA GLY A 43 6.65 11.45 -2.06
C GLY A 43 5.31 10.70 -2.01
N TYR A 44 5.30 9.46 -1.54
CA TYR A 44 4.06 8.74 -1.23
C TYR A 44 4.34 7.61 -0.24
N ASP A 45 3.31 7.12 0.44
CA ASP A 45 3.45 6.02 1.39
C ASP A 45 3.04 4.69 0.74
N ARG A 46 3.78 3.62 1.04
CA ARG A 46 3.36 2.23 0.87
C ARG A 46 2.81 1.70 2.18
N TYR A 47 1.77 0.90 2.09
CA TYR A 47 1.02 0.37 3.24
C TYR A 47 1.23 -1.13 3.34
N TYR A 48 1.89 -1.56 4.41
CA TYR A 48 2.11 -2.95 4.74
C TYR A 48 1.29 -3.35 5.97
N GLU A 49 0.70 -4.53 5.95
CA GLU A 49 -0.04 -5.06 7.08
C GLU A 49 0.90 -5.49 8.22
N LEU A 50 0.60 -4.99 9.42
CA LEU A 50 1.25 -5.41 10.66
C LEU A 50 0.49 -6.57 11.31
N ASP A 51 1.22 -7.47 11.97
CA ASP A 51 0.60 -8.51 12.79
C ASP A 51 0.11 -7.93 14.12
N GLU A 52 -0.81 -8.65 14.77
CA GLU A 52 -1.24 -8.31 16.12
C GLU A 52 -0.05 -8.28 17.09
N GLY A 53 0.03 -7.22 17.90
CA GLY A 53 1.12 -7.01 18.86
C GLY A 53 2.37 -6.33 18.30
N ASP A 54 2.52 -6.16 16.98
CA ASP A 54 3.72 -5.52 16.41
C ASP A 54 3.87 -4.04 16.80
N ARG A 55 2.75 -3.35 17.03
CA ARG A 55 2.77 -2.00 17.60
C ARG A 55 3.46 -1.98 18.97
N ALA A 56 3.13 -2.92 19.85
CA ALA A 56 3.76 -3.04 21.16
C ALA A 56 5.21 -3.53 21.04
N LEU A 57 5.51 -4.40 20.07
CA LEU A 57 6.87 -4.84 19.77
C LEU A 57 7.77 -3.65 19.40
N PHE A 58 7.28 -2.71 18.60
CA PHE A 58 8.04 -1.50 18.25
C PHE A 58 8.39 -0.64 19.47
N GLU A 59 7.49 -0.56 20.46
CA GLU A 59 7.70 0.20 21.70
C GLU A 59 8.66 -0.53 22.67
N ILE A 60 8.52 -1.84 22.82
CA ILE A 60 9.25 -2.63 23.81
C ILE A 60 10.63 -3.05 23.28
N ASN A 61 10.70 -3.48 22.02
CA ASN A 61 11.91 -3.99 21.39
C ASN A 61 12.00 -3.60 19.90
N ARG A 62 12.39 -2.34 19.69
CA ARG A 62 12.54 -1.74 18.36
C ARG A 62 13.47 -2.52 17.43
N GLU A 63 14.58 -3.06 17.93
CA GLU A 63 15.56 -3.78 17.10
C GLU A 63 14.95 -5.03 16.46
N ILE A 64 14.17 -5.81 17.24
CA ILE A 64 13.46 -6.98 16.72
C ILE A 64 12.41 -6.55 15.68
N PHE A 65 11.67 -5.47 15.94
CA PHE A 65 10.71 -4.94 14.97
C PHE A 65 11.38 -4.55 13.65
N LEU A 66 12.46 -3.76 13.72
CA LEU A 66 13.19 -3.30 12.53
C LEU A 66 13.74 -4.47 11.73
N LYS A 67 14.22 -5.53 12.40
CA LYS A 67 14.68 -6.76 11.74
C LYS A 67 13.54 -7.54 11.11
N LYS A 68 12.37 -7.63 11.76
CA LYS A 68 11.17 -8.31 11.22
C LYS A 68 10.69 -7.64 9.93
N TYR A 69 10.67 -6.31 9.90
CA TYR A 69 10.16 -5.50 8.79
C TYR A 69 11.26 -4.90 7.90
N GLU A 70 12.47 -5.46 7.97
CA GLU A 70 13.64 -4.89 7.29
C GLU A 70 13.41 -4.74 5.78
N LYS A 71 12.72 -5.71 5.17
CA LYS A 71 12.43 -5.71 3.74
C LYS A 71 11.46 -4.59 3.36
N GLU A 72 10.36 -4.47 4.10
CA GLU A 72 9.33 -3.46 3.89
C GLU A 72 9.90 -2.06 4.11
N ILE A 73 10.69 -1.87 5.17
CA ILE A 73 11.37 -0.60 5.48
C ILE A 73 12.36 -0.22 4.36
N LYS A 74 13.02 -1.19 3.74
CA LYS A 74 13.85 -1.00 2.54
C LYS A 74 13.03 -0.84 1.24
N ALA A 75 11.72 -0.65 1.35
CA ALA A 75 10.79 -0.45 0.26
C ALA A 75 10.71 -1.62 -0.73
N HIS A 76 10.82 -2.86 -0.25
CA HIS A 76 10.50 -4.03 -1.06
C HIS A 76 8.99 -4.28 -1.14
N LEU A 77 8.52 -4.82 -2.26
CA LEU A 77 7.10 -5.11 -2.51
C LEU A 77 6.79 -6.54 -2.04
N THR A 78 6.75 -6.75 -0.73
CA THR A 78 6.52 -8.07 -0.10
C THR A 78 5.03 -8.45 -0.09
N GLU A 79 4.71 -9.70 0.25
CA GLU A 79 3.32 -10.17 0.41
C GLU A 79 2.51 -9.38 1.45
N ARG A 80 3.17 -8.66 2.37
CA ARG A 80 2.51 -7.81 3.36
C ARG A 80 2.00 -6.50 2.76
N LEU A 81 2.43 -6.14 1.55
CA LEU A 81 1.96 -4.95 0.85
C LEU A 81 0.48 -5.10 0.52
N ILE A 82 -0.34 -4.26 1.14
CA ILE A 82 -1.78 -4.22 0.89
C ILE A 82 -2.17 -3.08 -0.06
N GLY A 83 -1.30 -2.07 -0.23
CA GLY A 83 -1.52 -0.97 -1.16
C GLY A 83 -0.47 0.14 -1.02
N ALA A 84 -0.64 1.19 -1.81
CA ALA A 84 0.26 2.33 -1.92
C ALA A 84 -0.47 3.59 -2.40
N GLY A 85 0.11 4.75 -2.10
CA GLY A 85 -0.35 6.07 -2.54
C GLY A 85 -0.12 6.38 -4.03
N ALA A 86 0.58 5.53 -4.77
CA ALA A 86 0.90 5.75 -6.18
C ALA A 86 0.53 4.55 -7.06
N LEU A 87 -0.11 4.82 -8.21
CA LEU A 87 -0.57 3.79 -9.16
C LEU A 87 0.56 2.89 -9.69
N ARG A 88 1.81 3.35 -9.67
CA ARG A 88 2.95 2.59 -10.20
C ARG A 88 3.26 1.29 -9.44
N ASP A 89 2.79 1.17 -8.21
CA ASP A 89 2.97 -0.03 -7.38
C ASP A 89 1.83 -1.05 -7.60
N TYR A 90 1.07 -0.90 -8.68
CA TYR A 90 -0.06 -1.77 -9.02
C TYR A 90 0.08 -2.38 -10.39
N ASP A 91 -0.58 -3.53 -10.58
CA ASP A 91 -0.42 -4.35 -11.76
C ASP A 91 -1.40 -3.94 -12.88
N PHE A 92 -0.94 -3.13 -13.81
CA PHE A 92 -1.72 -2.75 -15.00
C PHE A 92 -1.92 -3.90 -15.99
N ARG A 93 -1.18 -5.02 -15.87
CA ARG A 93 -1.33 -6.17 -16.78
C ARG A 93 -2.62 -6.96 -16.53
N CYS A 94 -3.37 -6.63 -15.48
CA CYS A 94 -4.72 -7.15 -15.27
C CYS A 94 -5.76 -6.46 -16.16
N LEU A 95 -5.40 -5.37 -16.84
CA LEU A 95 -6.27 -4.70 -17.80
C LEU A 95 -6.32 -5.50 -19.12
N PRO A 96 -7.45 -5.43 -19.86
CA PRO A 96 -7.53 -5.93 -21.22
C PRO A 96 -6.43 -5.37 -22.15
N ASP A 97 -5.93 -6.18 -23.08
CA ASP A 97 -4.82 -5.81 -23.98
C ASP A 97 -5.12 -4.53 -24.78
N ASP A 98 -6.35 -4.37 -25.29
CA ASP A 98 -6.80 -3.19 -26.03
C ASP A 98 -6.70 -1.89 -25.21
N ILE A 99 -6.97 -1.99 -23.91
CA ILE A 99 -6.85 -0.87 -22.97
C ILE A 99 -5.38 -0.62 -22.63
N LEU A 100 -4.61 -1.68 -22.39
CA LEU A 100 -3.21 -1.56 -22.02
C LEU A 100 -2.38 -0.93 -23.15
N GLU A 101 -2.63 -1.32 -24.40
CA GLU A 101 -1.95 -0.80 -25.59
C GLU A 101 -2.31 0.67 -25.89
N SER A 102 -3.51 1.11 -25.51
CA SER A 102 -3.97 2.50 -25.71
C SER A 102 -3.65 3.44 -24.54
N LEU A 103 -3.06 2.92 -23.45
CA LEU A 103 -2.78 3.68 -22.23
C LEU A 103 -1.56 4.61 -22.40
N ASP A 104 -1.77 5.85 -22.82
CA ASP A 104 -0.69 6.84 -22.97
C ASP A 104 -0.25 7.46 -21.63
N LYS A 105 -1.15 7.47 -20.62
CA LYS A 105 -0.92 8.13 -19.32
C LYS A 105 -1.57 7.36 -18.18
N TYR A 106 -1.15 7.65 -16.94
CA TYR A 106 -1.84 7.12 -15.77
C TYR A 106 -3.31 7.60 -15.76
N PRO A 107 -4.27 6.67 -15.61
CA PRO A 107 -5.68 7.02 -15.55
C PRO A 107 -6.00 7.76 -14.24
N PRO A 108 -7.13 8.48 -14.19
CA PRO A 108 -7.59 9.13 -12.97
C PRO A 108 -7.76 8.13 -11.83
N PHE A 109 -7.18 8.46 -10.67
CA PHE A 109 -7.38 7.74 -9.42
C PHE A 109 -8.63 8.27 -8.71
N GLU A 110 -9.62 7.41 -8.48
CA GLU A 110 -10.87 7.81 -7.80
C GLU A 110 -10.90 7.46 -6.31
N GLY A 111 -9.97 6.66 -5.82
CA GLY A 111 -9.96 6.11 -4.46
C GLY A 111 -9.59 4.63 -4.48
N TYR A 112 -9.73 3.97 -3.34
CA TYR A 112 -9.48 2.54 -3.18
C TYR A 112 -10.78 1.74 -3.07
N VAL A 113 -10.72 0.51 -3.53
CA VAL A 113 -11.66 -0.55 -3.21
C VAL A 113 -10.91 -1.55 -2.34
N TYR A 114 -11.34 -1.66 -1.08
CA TYR A 114 -10.84 -2.68 -0.18
C TYR A 114 -11.56 -4.01 -0.45
N GLN A 115 -10.81 -4.99 -0.95
CA GLN A 115 -11.29 -6.31 -1.31
C GLN A 115 -10.21 -7.35 -0.99
N ASP A 116 -10.60 -8.46 -0.39
CA ASP A 116 -9.71 -9.60 -0.09
C ASP A 116 -8.42 -9.21 0.65
N GLY A 117 -8.49 -8.21 1.52
CA GLY A 117 -7.34 -7.71 2.30
C GLY A 117 -6.49 -6.68 1.57
N LEU A 118 -6.82 -6.31 0.34
CA LEU A 118 -6.04 -5.42 -0.52
C LEU A 118 -6.75 -4.09 -0.77
N LEU A 119 -5.98 -3.00 -0.77
CA LEU A 119 -6.38 -1.66 -1.17
C LEU A 119 -6.14 -1.49 -2.68
N CYS A 120 -7.08 -1.94 -3.49
CA CYS A 120 -6.98 -1.81 -4.95
C CYS A 120 -7.43 -0.42 -5.39
N PRO A 121 -6.59 0.41 -6.03
CA PRO A 121 -7.02 1.67 -6.60
C PRO A 121 -8.08 1.40 -7.66
N ARG A 122 -9.18 2.16 -7.56
CA ARG A 122 -10.21 2.20 -8.57
C ARG A 122 -9.84 3.27 -9.58
N ILE A 123 -9.66 2.83 -10.81
CA ILE A 123 -9.36 3.70 -11.95
C ILE A 123 -10.52 3.67 -12.94
N LYS A 124 -10.74 4.82 -13.59
CA LYS A 124 -11.71 4.94 -14.67
C LYS A 124 -10.98 5.04 -16.01
N ILE A 125 -11.31 4.16 -16.94
CA ILE A 125 -10.83 4.20 -18.32
C ILE A 125 -12.07 4.15 -19.21
N GLU A 126 -12.23 5.18 -20.05
CA GLU A 126 -13.46 5.40 -20.81
C GLU A 126 -14.69 5.35 -19.89
N ASP A 127 -15.64 4.46 -20.14
CA ASP A 127 -16.84 4.26 -19.31
C ASP A 127 -16.75 3.03 -18.38
N ARG A 128 -15.55 2.48 -18.20
CA ARG A 128 -15.29 1.26 -17.42
C ARG A 128 -14.45 1.54 -16.18
N TYR A 129 -14.68 0.73 -15.15
CA TYR A 129 -13.95 0.79 -13.88
C TYR A 129 -13.09 -0.46 -13.70
N PHE A 130 -11.86 -0.26 -13.24
CA PHE A 130 -10.93 -1.33 -12.95
C PHE A 130 -10.34 -1.15 -11.55
N ASN A 131 -10.12 -2.27 -10.86
CA ASN A 131 -9.48 -2.31 -9.55
C ASN A 131 -8.14 -3.00 -9.73
N LEU A 132 -7.03 -2.30 -9.52
CA LEU A 132 -5.71 -2.87 -9.75
C LEU A 132 -5.18 -3.54 -8.47
N PRO A 133 -4.70 -4.80 -8.52
CA PRO A 133 -4.00 -5.39 -7.38
C PRO A 133 -2.57 -4.82 -7.27
N PRO A 134 -1.96 -4.81 -6.07
CA PRO A 134 -0.56 -4.45 -5.92
C PRO A 134 0.36 -5.40 -6.71
N ILE A 135 1.52 -4.89 -7.16
CA ILE A 135 2.61 -5.77 -7.63
C ILE A 135 3.45 -6.25 -6.46
N TYR A 136 4.03 -7.43 -6.62
CA TYR A 136 4.95 -8.03 -5.65
C TYR A 136 6.27 -8.37 -6.32
N ASP A 137 7.36 -8.19 -5.58
CA ASP A 137 8.68 -8.63 -6.00
C ASP A 137 8.70 -10.17 -6.05
N LYS A 138 9.11 -10.73 -7.19
CA LYS A 138 9.08 -12.20 -7.41
C LYS A 138 9.91 -12.98 -6.38
N GLU A 139 10.93 -12.34 -5.80
CA GLU A 139 11.84 -12.94 -4.82
C GLU A 139 11.22 -13.06 -3.42
N TYR A 140 10.09 -12.38 -3.16
CA TYR A 140 9.40 -12.36 -1.87
C TYR A 140 7.98 -12.92 -1.95
N ARG A 141 7.73 -13.74 -2.98
CA ARG A 141 6.54 -14.58 -3.16
C ARG A 141 6.77 -16.01 -2.67
#